data_AF-A0A2E6YU49-F1
#
_entry.id   AF-A0A2E6YU49-F1
#
_cell.length_a   1.000
_cell.length_b   1.000
_cell.length_c   1.000
_cell.angle_alpha   90.00
_cell.angle_beta   90.00
_cell.angle_gamma   90.00
#
_symmetry.space_group_name_H-M   'P 1'
#
loop_
_entity.id
_entity.type
_entity.pdbx_description
1 polymer ?
#
loop_
_entity_poly.entity_id
_entity_poly.type
_entity_poly.pdbx_seq_one_letter_code
_entity_poly.pdbx_strand_id
1 'polypeptide(L)' 'MFIAKLMICGMLQGDCTVLVDTKGLLKSEEQCRARIEEMVTDLQPMVPHMQMFTKCEKPGILV' A
#
# COMPACT_ATOMS: atom_id res chain seq x y z
N MET A 1 -12.87 -8.60 -5.48
CA MET A 1 -11.45 -8.84 -5.20
C MET A 1 -10.73 -7.51 -5.12
N PHE A 2 -9.71 -7.41 -4.28
CA PHE A 2 -8.98 -6.18 -3.99
C PHE A 2 -7.48 -6.47 -3.92
N ILE A 3 -6.66 -5.48 -4.26
CA ILE A 3 -5.21 -5.49 -4.09
C ILE A 3 -4.85 -4.34 -3.15
N ALA A 4 -4.03 -4.63 -2.15
CA ALA A 4 -3.47 -3.61 -1.28
C ALA A 4 -2.28 -2.96 -1.99
N LYS A 5 -2.31 -1.63 -2.09
CA LYS A 5 -1.20 -0.83 -2.60
C LYS A 5 -0.77 0.18 -1.55
N LEU A 6 0.53 0.33 -1.41
CA LEU A 6 1.16 1.29 -0.53
C LEU A 6 2.16 2.11 -1.34
N MET A 7 1.96 3.41 -1.41
CA MET A 7 2.88 4.34 -2.02
C MET A 7 3.72 5.01 -0.93
N ILE A 8 5.03 4.98 -1.09
CA ILE A 8 5.99 5.60 -0.19
C ILE A 8 6.69 6.71 -0.94
N CYS A 9 6.59 7.94 -0.44
CA CYS A 9 7.23 9.11 -1.02
C CYS A 9 8.31 9.65 -0.09
N GLY A 10 9.51 9.90 -0.63
CA GLY A 10 10.55 10.60 0.08
C GLY A 10 10.20 12.08 0.27
N MET A 11 10.48 12.64 1.46
CA MET A 11 10.15 14.05 1.78
C MET A 11 10.88 15.09 0.91
N LEU A 12 12.04 14.76 0.32
CA LEU A 12 12.92 15.75 -0.30
C LEU A 12 13.10 15.63 -1.81
N GLN A 13 12.87 14.46 -2.42
CA GLN A 13 13.22 14.22 -3.82
C GLN A 13 12.02 13.95 -4.74
N GLY A 14 10.79 13.91 -4.22
CA GLY A 14 9.60 13.68 -5.05
C GLY A 14 9.49 12.27 -5.65
N ASP A 15 10.48 11.42 -5.41
CA ASP A 15 10.45 10.01 -5.80
C ASP A 15 9.49 9.25 -4.89
N CYS A 16 8.43 8.74 -5.52
CA CYS A 16 7.42 7.88 -4.91
C CYS A 16 7.54 6.47 -5.48
N THR A 17 7.59 5.48 -4.60
CA THR A 17 7.58 4.06 -4.97
C THR A 17 6.25 3.43 -4.58
N VAL A 18 5.63 2.69 -5.49
CA VAL A 18 4.41 1.92 -5.20
C VAL A 18 4.78 0.47 -4.91
N LEU A 19 4.44 0.02 -3.71
CA LEU A 19 4.49 -1.36 -3.28
C LEU A 19 3.11 -1.98 -3.46
N VAL A 20 3.07 -3.12 -4.13
CA VAL A 20 1.85 -3.90 -4.35
C VAL A 20 1.97 -5.18 -3.54
N ASP A 21 0.91 -5.54 -2.80
CA ASP A 21 0.91 -6.77 -2.02
C ASP A 21 1.06 -8.00 -2.94
N THR A 22 2.08 -8.80 -2.66
CA THR A 22 2.42 -10.01 -3.44
C THR A 22 1.73 -11.27 -2.92
N LYS A 23 1.04 -11.19 -1.77
CA LYS A 23 0.29 -12.32 -1.18
C LYS A 23 -0.99 -12.66 -1.95
N GLY A 24 -1.40 -11.83 -2.91
CA GLY A 24 -2.49 -12.10 -3.85
C GLY A 24 -3.73 -11.25 -3.61
N LEU A 25 -4.84 -11.67 -4.22
CA LEU A 25 -6.09 -10.91 -4.21
C LEU A 25 -6.90 -11.15 -2.95
N LEU A 26 -7.33 -10.07 -2.31
CA LEU A 26 -8.15 -10.05 -1.11
C LEU A 26 -9.64 -10.06 -1.49
N LYS A 27 -10.48 -10.75 -0.72
CA LYS A 27 -11.88 -11.00 -1.12
C LYS A 27 -12.79 -9.81 -0.83
N SER A 28 -12.53 -9.07 0.25
CA SER A 28 -13.28 -7.88 0.66
C SER A 28 -12.39 -6.64 0.82
N GLU A 29 -13.01 -5.47 0.86
CA GLU A 29 -12.31 -4.21 1.12
C GLU A 29 -11.76 -4.16 2.56
N GLU A 30 -12.51 -4.72 3.51
CA GLU A 30 -12.09 -4.82 4.91
C GLU A 30 -10.81 -5.65 5.08
N GLN A 31 -10.73 -6.81 4.40
CA GLN A 31 -9.50 -7.61 4.36
C GLN A 31 -8.32 -6.84 3.74
N CYS A 32 -8.60 -6.00 2.75
CA CYS A 32 -7.59 -5.14 2.16
C CYS A 32 -7.11 -4.04 3.11
N ARG A 33 -8.00 -3.43 3.89
CA ARG A 33 -7.63 -2.45 4.91
C ARG A 33 -6.78 -3.07 6.02
N ALA A 34 -7.18 -4.23 6.53
CA ALA A 34 -6.39 -4.97 7.52
C ALA A 34 -4.99 -5.33 6.97
N ARG A 35 -4.90 -5.74 5.70
CA ARG A 35 -3.61 -6.03 5.08
C ARG A 35 -2.73 -4.80 4.90
N ILE A 36 -3.33 -3.65 4.56
CA ILE A 36 -2.61 -2.37 4.48
C ILE A 36 -2.02 -2.00 5.85
N GLU A 37 -2.78 -2.18 6.93
CA GLU A 37 -2.30 -1.90 8.29
C GLU A 37 -1.06 -2.75 8.62
N GLU A 38 -1.11 -4.05 8.32
CA GLU A 38 0.07 -4.94 8.45
C GLU A 38 1.27 -4.42 7.64
N MET A 39 1.06 -4.06 6.38
CA MET A 39 2.13 -3.54 5.52
C MET A 39 2.74 -2.24 6.08
N VAL A 40 1.90 -1.33 6.59
CA VAL A 40 2.37 -0.08 7.20
C VAL A 40 3.18 -0.38 8.45
N THR A 41 2.69 -1.25 9.34
CA THR A 41 3.41 -1.62 10.57
C THR A 41 4.77 -2.24 10.27
N ASP A 42 4.86 -3.11 9.25
CA ASP A 42 6.11 -3.73 8.84
C ASP A 42 7.10 -2.69 8.27
N LEU A 43 6.62 -1.70 7.51
CA LEU A 43 7.47 -0.71 6.82
C LEU A 43 7.85 0.49 7.67
N GLN A 44 6.99 0.94 8.58
CA GLN A 44 7.22 2.11 9.43
C GLN A 44 8.61 2.16 10.10
N PRO A 45 9.18 1.06 10.65
CA PRO A 45 10.52 1.09 11.22
C PRO A 45 11.65 1.21 10.18
N MET A 46 11.43 0.76 8.94
CA MET A 46 12.43 0.78 7.87
C MET A 46 12.49 2.10 7.12
N VAL A 47 11.37 2.84 7.09
CA VAL A 47 11.25 4.11 6.36
C VAL A 47 10.81 5.26 7.27
N PRO A 48 11.59 5.58 8.32
CA PRO A 48 11.27 6.70 9.19
C PRO A 48 11.29 8.00 8.37
N HIS A 49 10.30 8.86 8.60
CA HIS A 49 10.14 10.16 7.93
C HIS A 49 9.73 10.11 6.44
N MET A 50 9.19 9.00 5.94
CA MET A 50 8.55 8.98 4.61
C MET A 50 7.03 9.17 4.72
N GLN A 51 6.43 9.79 3.70
CA GLN A 51 4.98 9.86 3.60
C GLN A 51 4.45 8.56 2.98
N MET A 52 3.45 7.96 3.61
CA MET A 52 2.79 6.75 3.12
C MET A 52 1.37 7.06 2.69
N PHE A 53 1.02 6.66 1.48
CA PHE A 53 -0.35 6.73 0.95
C PHE A 53 -0.83 5.31 0.67
N THR A 54 -2.05 4.99 1.04
CA THR A 54 -2.57 3.62 0.96
C THR A 54 -3.83 3.55 0.11
N LYS A 55 -4.01 2.46 -0.64
CA LYS A 55 -5.17 2.27 -1.50
C LYS A 55 -5.55 0.80 -1.61
N CYS A 56 -6.84 0.53 -1.42
CA CYS A 56 -7.45 -0.73 -1.81
C CYS A 56 -8.04 -0.60 -3.22
N GLU A 57 -7.46 -1.32 -4.19
CA GLU A 57 -7.86 -1.23 -5.59
C GLU A 57 -8.51 -2.53 -6.06
N LYS A 58 -9.58 -2.45 -6.85
CA LYS A 58 -10.14 -3.63 -7.52
C LYS A 58 -9.33 -3.92 -8.78
N PRO A 59 -8.83 -5.16 -8.97
CA PRO A 59 -8.08 -5.51 -10.17
C PRO A 59 -8.97 -5.34 -11.41
N GLY A 60 -8.45 -4.66 -12.43
CA GLY A 60 -9.14 -4.45 -13.71
C GLY A 60 -9.88 -3.11 -13.88
N ILE A 61 -9.87 -2.22 -12.87
CA ILE A 61 -10.35 -0.84 -13.05
C ILE A 61 -9.12 0.05 -13.31
N LEU A 62 -8.74 0.18 -14.58
CA LEU A 62 -7.89 1.28 -15.04
C LEU A 62 -8.75 2.55 -15.01
N VAL A 63 -8.55 3.41 -14.00
CA VAL A 63 -9.02 4.80 -14.05
C VAL A 63 -7.84 5.66 -14.43
#